data_AF-A0A497ICU7-F1
#
_entry.id   AF-A0A497ICU7-F1
#
_cell.length_a   1.000
_cell.length_b   1.000
_cell.length_c   1.000
_cell.angle_alpha   90.00
_cell.angle_beta   90.00
_cell.angle_gamma   90.00
#
_symmetry.space_group_name_H-M   'P 1'
#
loop_
_entity.id
_entity.type
_entity.pdbx_description
1 polymer ?
#
loop_
_entity_poly.entity_id
_entity_poly.type
_entity_poly.pdbx_seq_one_letter_code
_entity_poly.pdbx_strand_id
1 'polypeptide(L)'
;MRDTISGAFALALGCIAMYIVYLSLNAPYHSDLPEPSLPSVEMPTPSPVCTEGEQLACTLPSGCEGMKMCFNGQWTDCIVPFVCEPGSTRSCIYKPEGANCGTHGMQTCNECGTGWSECA
;
A
#
# COMPACT_ATOMS: atom_id res chain seq x y z
N MET A 1 52.12 40.15 -6.78
CA MET A 1 51.28 38.97 -6.45
C MET A 1 51.29 38.68 -4.95
N ARG A 2 50.94 39.65 -4.09
CA ARG A 2 50.82 39.44 -2.63
C ARG A 2 49.49 39.91 -2.02
N ASP A 3 48.65 40.61 -2.79
CA ASP A 3 47.44 41.23 -2.26
C ASP A 3 46.16 40.38 -2.38
N THR A 4 46.21 39.26 -3.11
CA THR A 4 45.04 38.37 -3.29
C THR A 4 44.83 37.37 -2.16
N ILE A 5 45.80 37.17 -1.27
CA ILE A 5 45.71 36.16 -0.20
C ILE A 5 44.90 36.70 0.99
N SER A 6 44.95 38.01 1.27
CA SER A 6 44.27 38.58 2.45
C SER A 6 42.74 38.59 2.34
N GLY A 7 42.19 38.78 1.13
CA GLY A 7 40.73 38.82 0.92
C GLY A 7 40.05 37.46 1.06
N ALA A 8 40.72 36.37 0.68
CA ALA A 8 40.14 35.02 0.76
C ALA A 8 39.95 34.54 2.21
N PHE A 9 40.87 34.92 3.11
CA PHE A 9 40.78 34.57 4.53
C PHE A 9 39.64 35.30 5.24
N ALA A 10 39.39 36.57 4.91
CA ALA A 10 38.30 37.35 5.51
C ALA A 10 36.93 36.77 5.13
N LEU A 11 36.77 36.32 3.89
CA LEU A 11 35.52 35.72 3.39
C LEU A 11 35.25 34.36 4.04
N ALA A 12 36.28 33.51 4.16
CA ALA A 12 36.17 32.21 4.81
C ALA A 12 35.76 32.33 6.29
N LEU A 13 36.37 33.27 7.03
CA LEU A 13 36.03 33.51 8.44
C LEU A 13 34.58 34.00 8.60
N GLY A 14 34.09 34.84 7.70
CA GLY A 14 32.70 35.29 7.69
C GLY A 14 31.71 34.14 7.49
N CYS A 15 31.98 33.23 6.54
CA CYS A 15 31.16 32.05 6.31
C CYS A 15 31.14 31.09 7.50
N ILE A 16 32.30 30.88 8.15
CA ILE A 16 32.40 30.02 9.33
C ILE A 16 31.60 30.61 10.49
N ALA A 17 31.72 31.92 10.74
CA ALA A 17 30.97 32.58 11.80
C ALA A 17 29.44 32.48 11.56
N MET A 18 28.98 32.69 10.33
CA MET A 18 27.57 32.56 9.98
C MET A 18 27.05 31.12 10.15
N TYR A 19 27.86 30.13 9.77
CA TYR A 19 27.50 28.71 9.93
C TYR A 19 27.38 28.29 11.40
N ILE A 20 28.27 28.78 12.28
CA ILE A 20 28.20 28.52 13.72
C ILE A 20 26.92 29.11 14.34
N VAL A 21 26.52 30.32 13.92
CA VAL A 21 25.25 30.93 14.37
C VAL A 21 24.04 30.13 13.86
N TYR A 22 24.09 29.64 12.63
CA TYR A 22 23.03 28.80 12.07
C TYR A 22 22.85 27.47 12.83
N LEU A 23 23.96 26.83 13.21
CA LEU A 23 23.91 25.58 13.99
C LEU A 23 23.37 25.79 15.41
N SER A 24 23.66 26.93 16.03
CA SER A 24 23.16 27.23 17.38
C SER A 24 21.67 27.61 17.39
N LEU A 25 21.14 28.18 16.30
CA LEU A 25 19.71 28.44 16.14
C LEU A 25 18.89 27.18 15.83
N ASN A 26 19.48 26.21 15.15
CA ASN A 26 18.84 24.92 14.83
C ASN A 26 19.21 23.80 15.80
N ALA A 27 19.90 24.12 16.91
CA ALA A 27 20.10 23.15 17.96
C ALA A 27 18.70 22.65 18.39
N PRO A 28 18.39 21.36 18.22
CA PRO A 28 17.11 20.83 18.64
C PRO A 28 17.01 21.09 20.14
N TYR A 29 16.06 21.93 20.53
CA TYR A 29 15.65 22.09 21.92
C TYR A 29 15.14 20.72 22.37
N HIS A 30 16.05 19.89 22.87
CA HIS A 30 15.73 18.72 23.67
C HIS A 30 15.24 19.28 24.99
N SER A 31 13.94 19.56 25.04
CA SER A 31 13.22 19.81 26.27
C SER A 31 13.26 18.52 27.07
N ASP A 32 14.21 18.43 28.00
CA ASP A 32 14.18 17.51 29.15
C ASP A 32 13.00 17.88 30.05
N LEU A 33 11.78 17.67 29.54
CA LEU A 33 10.59 17.64 30.38
C LEU A 33 10.64 16.32 31.15
N PRO A 34 10.58 16.34 32.50
CA PRO A 34 10.51 15.12 33.27
C PRO A 34 9.30 14.30 32.81
N GLU A 35 9.58 13.11 32.29
CA GLU A 35 8.57 12.17 31.81
C GLU A 35 7.63 11.86 32.99
N PRO A 36 6.34 12.25 32.92
CA PRO A 36 5.39 11.91 33.96
C PRO A 36 5.26 10.39 33.99
N SER A 37 5.65 9.77 35.11
CA SER A 37 5.46 8.34 35.33
C SER A 37 3.96 8.06 35.45
N LEU A 38 3.30 7.86 34.31
CA LEU A 38 1.92 7.44 34.24
C LEU A 38 1.84 6.01 34.79
N PRO A 39 0.87 5.73 35.69
CA PRO A 39 0.63 4.37 36.15
C PRO A 39 0.33 3.48 34.94
N SER A 40 1.03 2.35 34.85
CA SER A 40 0.82 1.34 33.82
C SER A 40 -0.57 0.73 34.01
N VAL A 41 -1.58 1.34 33.41
CA VAL A 41 -2.91 0.77 33.30
C VAL A 41 -2.81 -0.29 32.20
N GLU A 42 -2.61 -1.54 32.62
CA GLU A 42 -2.75 -2.70 31.75
C GLU A 42 -4.21 -2.76 31.29
N MET A 43 -4.51 -2.12 30.17
CA MET A 43 -5.79 -2.32 29.51
C MET A 43 -5.84 -3.78 29.04
N PRO A 44 -6.91 -4.52 29.34
CA PRO A 44 -7.04 -5.89 28.86
C PRO A 44 -6.99 -5.88 27.34
N THR A 45 -5.93 -6.45 26.78
CA THR A 45 -5.80 -6.60 25.33
C THR A 45 -6.91 -7.54 24.87
N PRO A 46 -7.87 -7.09 24.05
CA PRO A 46 -8.92 -7.96 23.56
C PRO A 46 -8.28 -9.09 22.75
N SER A 47 -8.72 -10.32 23.01
CA SER A 47 -8.30 -11.47 22.21
C SER A 47 -8.62 -11.20 20.73
N PRO A 48 -7.69 -11.52 19.80
CA PRO A 48 -7.93 -11.32 18.38
C PRO A 48 -9.13 -12.14 17.92
N VAL A 49 -9.93 -11.58 17.01
CA VAL A 49 -11.15 -12.22 16.49
C VAL A 49 -10.82 -13.31 15.46
N CYS A 50 -9.64 -13.24 14.86
CA CYS A 50 -9.17 -14.14 13.82
C CYS A 50 -7.66 -14.37 13.92
N THR A 51 -7.17 -15.41 13.24
CA THR A 51 -5.73 -15.71 13.16
C THR A 51 -5.11 -14.91 12.02
N GLU A 52 -3.98 -14.23 12.25
CA GLU A 52 -3.29 -13.46 11.20
C GLU A 52 -3.07 -14.27 9.92
N GLY A 53 -3.44 -13.68 8.77
CA GLY A 53 -3.34 -14.31 7.46
C GLY A 53 -4.40 -15.36 7.14
N GLU A 54 -5.30 -15.68 8.09
CA GLU A 54 -6.46 -16.53 7.82
C GLU A 54 -7.36 -15.87 6.77
N GLN A 55 -7.99 -16.70 5.93
CA GLN A 55 -8.91 -16.26 4.88
C GLN A 55 -10.29 -16.87 5.09
N LEU A 56 -11.32 -16.07 4.89
CA LEU A 56 -12.70 -16.49 5.04
C LEU A 56 -13.51 -16.07 3.80
N ALA A 57 -14.26 -17.01 3.23
CA ALA A 57 -15.16 -16.71 2.12
C ALA A 57 -16.26 -15.73 2.54
N CYS A 58 -16.66 -14.85 1.63
CA CYS A 58 -17.72 -13.89 1.85
C CYS A 58 -18.50 -13.62 0.56
N THR A 59 -19.72 -13.08 0.69
CA THR A 59 -20.57 -12.70 -0.44
C THR A 59 -20.98 -11.25 -0.27
N LEU A 60 -20.75 -10.43 -1.30
CA LEU A 60 -21.22 -9.04 -1.33
C LEU A 60 -22.74 -8.98 -1.48
N PRO A 61 -23.39 -7.84 -1.14
CA PRO A 61 -24.82 -7.64 -1.40
C PRO A 61 -25.21 -7.77 -2.88
N SER A 62 -24.26 -7.58 -3.80
CA SER A 62 -24.43 -7.83 -5.24
C SER A 62 -24.52 -9.32 -5.62
N GLY A 63 -24.27 -10.24 -4.69
CA GLY A 63 -24.17 -11.68 -4.93
C GLY A 63 -22.77 -12.16 -5.33
N CYS A 64 -21.79 -11.26 -5.43
CA CYS A 64 -20.43 -11.62 -5.83
C CYS A 64 -19.65 -12.31 -4.71
N GLU A 65 -19.05 -13.46 -5.02
CA GLU A 65 -18.18 -14.19 -4.11
C GLU A 65 -16.81 -13.50 -3.99
N GLY A 66 -16.33 -13.39 -2.75
CA GLY A 66 -15.06 -12.77 -2.41
C GLY A 66 -14.43 -13.41 -1.18
N MET A 67 -13.39 -12.77 -0.66
CA MET A 67 -12.67 -13.22 0.53
C MET A 67 -12.38 -12.07 1.49
N LYS A 68 -12.41 -12.37 2.79
CA LYS A 68 -11.86 -11.53 3.85
C LYS A 68 -10.53 -12.13 4.31
N MET A 69 -9.60 -11.27 4.66
CA MET A 69 -8.32 -11.68 5.26
C MET A 69 -8.27 -11.16 6.70
N CYS A 70 -7.67 -11.92 7.60
CA CYS A 70 -7.40 -11.40 8.94
C CYS A 70 -6.14 -10.52 8.91
N PHE A 71 -6.26 -9.29 9.40
CA PHE A 71 -5.17 -8.34 9.54
C PHE A 71 -5.31 -7.55 10.84
N ASN A 72 -4.24 -7.52 11.64
CA ASN A 72 -4.22 -7.00 13.01
C ASN A 72 -5.34 -7.54 13.92
N GLY A 73 -5.63 -8.84 13.85
CA GLY A 73 -6.65 -9.53 14.65
C GLY A 73 -8.09 -9.17 14.28
N GLN A 74 -8.30 -8.53 13.13
CA GLN A 74 -9.61 -8.13 12.61
C GLN A 74 -9.79 -8.62 11.18
N TRP A 75 -11.02 -8.99 10.82
CA TRP A 75 -11.37 -9.31 9.44
C TRP A 75 -11.42 -8.04 8.59
N THR A 76 -10.77 -8.06 7.43
CA THR A 76 -10.94 -7.02 6.42
C THR A 76 -12.37 -7.01 5.87
N ASP A 77 -12.69 -5.97 5.11
CA ASP A 77 -13.85 -5.99 4.24
C ASP A 77 -13.78 -7.14 3.23
N CYS A 78 -14.95 -7.51 2.69
CA CYS A 78 -15.05 -8.53 1.66
C CYS A 78 -14.46 -8.00 0.35
N ILE A 79 -13.38 -8.61 -0.12
CA ILE A 79 -12.69 -8.23 -1.36
C ILE A 79 -13.05 -9.24 -2.44
N VAL A 80 -13.54 -8.75 -3.58
CA VAL A 80 -13.81 -9.58 -4.77
C VAL A 80 -12.64 -9.41 -5.74
N PRO A 81 -11.96 -10.51 -6.15
CA PRO A 81 -10.83 -10.43 -7.06
C PRO A 81 -11.31 -9.97 -8.44
N PHE A 82 -10.79 -8.84 -8.91
CA PHE A 82 -11.16 -8.25 -10.19
C PHE A 82 -10.22 -8.72 -11.30
N VAL A 83 -10.77 -9.40 -12.30
CA VAL A 83 -10.06 -9.99 -13.44
C VAL A 83 -10.39 -9.27 -14.74
N CYS A 84 -11.63 -8.79 -14.90
CA CYS A 84 -12.10 -8.12 -16.10
C CYS A 84 -13.22 -7.14 -15.79
N GLU A 85 -13.46 -6.19 -16.70
CA GLU A 85 -14.57 -5.25 -16.58
C GLU A 85 -15.91 -5.98 -16.83
N PRO A 86 -16.89 -5.94 -15.92
CA PRO A 86 -18.16 -6.61 -16.09
C PRO A 86 -18.84 -6.29 -17.42
N GLY A 87 -19.28 -7.33 -18.14
CA GLY A 87 -19.91 -7.19 -19.45
C GLY A 87 -18.96 -6.88 -20.61
N SER A 88 -17.66 -6.65 -20.35
CA SER A 88 -16.67 -6.56 -21.43
C SER A 88 -16.59 -7.87 -22.21
N THR A 89 -16.17 -7.79 -23.47
CA THR A 89 -16.03 -8.95 -24.35
C THR A 89 -14.63 -9.04 -24.93
N ARG A 90 -14.17 -10.27 -25.19
CA ARG A 90 -12.90 -10.52 -25.88
C ARG A 90 -13.02 -11.69 -26.84
N SER A 91 -12.24 -11.65 -27.91
CA SER A 91 -12.13 -12.77 -28.83
C SER A 91 -11.35 -13.92 -28.19
N CYS A 92 -11.75 -15.14 -28.51
CA CYS A 92 -11.11 -16.37 -28.07
C CYS A 92 -11.08 -17.39 -29.20
N ILE A 93 -10.28 -18.44 -29.05
CA ILE A 93 -10.26 -19.58 -29.97
C ILE A 93 -10.49 -20.83 -29.13
N TYR A 94 -11.48 -21.63 -29.51
CA TYR A 94 -11.76 -22.92 -28.89
C TYR A 94 -11.78 -24.02 -29.94
N LYS A 95 -11.60 -25.28 -29.51
CA LYS A 95 -11.63 -26.43 -30.41
C LYS A 95 -12.78 -27.35 -30.00
N PRO A 96 -13.93 -27.30 -30.69
CA PRO A 96 -15.02 -28.21 -30.38
C PRO A 96 -14.60 -29.67 -30.64
N GLU A 97 -15.24 -30.60 -29.95
CA GLU A 97 -14.99 -32.03 -30.12
C GLU A 97 -15.25 -32.44 -31.58
N GLY A 98 -14.28 -33.14 -32.20
CA GLY A 98 -14.35 -33.53 -33.61
C GLY A 98 -13.94 -32.45 -34.62
N ALA A 99 -13.60 -31.24 -34.18
CA ALA A 99 -13.11 -30.20 -35.09
C ALA A 99 -11.64 -30.41 -35.47
N ASN A 100 -11.32 -30.20 -36.75
CA ASN A 100 -9.95 -30.29 -37.26
C ASN A 100 -9.15 -29.00 -37.01
N CYS A 101 -9.83 -27.86 -36.83
CA CYS A 101 -9.23 -26.54 -36.63
C CYS A 101 -9.84 -25.85 -35.40
N GLY A 102 -9.17 -24.80 -34.90
CA GLY A 102 -9.72 -23.91 -33.89
C GLY A 102 -10.82 -23.03 -34.49
N THR A 103 -11.89 -22.82 -33.73
CA THR A 103 -13.01 -21.94 -34.04
C THR A 103 -12.87 -20.65 -33.25
N HIS A 104 -13.14 -19.51 -33.89
CA HIS A 104 -13.20 -18.22 -33.21
C HIS A 104 -14.51 -18.09 -32.44
N GLY A 105 -14.43 -17.62 -31.21
CA GLY A 105 -15.57 -17.30 -30.38
C GLY A 105 -15.37 -16.00 -29.62
N MET A 106 -16.30 -15.70 -28.73
CA MET A 106 -16.23 -14.59 -27.79
C MET A 106 -16.38 -15.10 -26.37
N GLN A 107 -15.73 -14.41 -25.43
CA GLN A 107 -16.00 -14.53 -24.01
C GLN A 107 -16.55 -13.21 -23.49
N THR A 108 -17.48 -13.29 -22.55
CA THR A 108 -18.04 -12.14 -21.85
C THR A 108 -17.61 -12.21 -20.38
N CYS A 109 -17.14 -11.09 -19.85
CA CYS A 109 -16.82 -10.99 -18.44
C CYS A 109 -18.10 -11.04 -17.60
N ASN A 110 -18.11 -11.83 -16.53
CA ASN A 110 -19.27 -11.95 -15.65
C ASN A 110 -19.59 -10.62 -14.92
N GLU A 111 -20.79 -10.54 -14.34
CA GLU A 111 -21.27 -9.32 -13.66
C GLU A 111 -20.39 -8.90 -12.46
N CYS A 112 -19.66 -9.86 -11.88
CA CYS A 112 -18.77 -9.64 -10.75
C CYS A 112 -17.34 -9.25 -11.15
N GLY A 113 -17.01 -9.26 -12.44
CA GLY A 113 -15.66 -9.01 -12.92
C GLY A 113 -14.64 -10.08 -12.55
N THR A 114 -15.08 -11.23 -12.01
CA THR A 114 -14.19 -12.26 -11.44
C THR A 114 -13.72 -13.29 -12.46
N GLY A 115 -14.34 -13.33 -13.64
CA GLY A 115 -14.02 -14.33 -14.64
C GLY A 115 -14.71 -14.11 -15.97
N TRP A 116 -14.16 -14.77 -16.99
CA TRP A 116 -14.69 -14.81 -18.35
C TRP A 116 -15.60 -16.03 -18.51
N SER A 117 -16.68 -15.87 -19.28
CA SER A 117 -17.53 -16.99 -19.69
C SER A 117 -16.74 -18.04 -20.49
N GLU A 118 -17.36 -19.19 -20.73
CA GLU A 118 -16.86 -20.12 -21.74
C GLU A 118 -16.74 -19.42 -23.10
N CYS A 119 -15.75 -19.87 -23.89
CA CYS A 119 -15.57 -19.40 -25.25
C CYS A 119 -16.62 -20.04 -26.15
N ALA A 120 -17.49 -19.22 -26.74
CA ALA A 120 -18.59 -19.67 -27.60
C ALA A 120 -18.72 -18.81 -28.86
#